data_AF-A0AAX0J0J5-F1
#
_entry.id   AF-A0AAX0J0J5-F1
#
_cell.length_a   1.000
_cell.length_b   1.000
_cell.length_c   1.000
_cell.angle_alpha   90.00
_cell.angle_beta   90.00
_cell.angle_gamma   90.00
#
_symmetry.space_group_name_H-M   'P 1'
#
loop_
_entity.id
_entity.type
_entity.pdbx_description
1 polymer ?
#
loop_
_entity_poly.entity_id
_entity_poly.type
_entity_poly.pdbx_seq_one_letter_code
_entity_poly.pdbx_strand_id
1 'polypeptide(L)'
;MSTRSLGSEGRCNTFIRKRLLMASSPGPFHSLTDADKHRLTELITAGSSVHAAARLLNANYRHCLNYSHHNTLITPRRQSTVVPQQRAAFLTQINNENTSIRRAAIDTELSLSVAYRLARDTGQHTRRSRYQQRVDSTNLRLEYLRLRLACLSQRDAATAVDIGRRTAYDFDHGLSHTGSTRRRFIPNGPHAKAYNTCMTTLAARHDVIEEGRLPAPALPTRIDPYKPINRRYLNIEDRIQIADLYREGHCPAYIARVMGQSRSTITRDLRRNLLSAGCGHNGHRRKFRVEFASTIPMIRRCA
;
A
#
# COMPACT_ATOMS: atom_id res chain seq x y z
N MET A 1 -31.88 41.55 -20.10
CA MET A 1 -32.29 41.08 -18.76
C MET A 1 -31.30 40.00 -18.35
N SER A 2 -30.23 40.30 -17.60
CA SER A 2 -30.13 40.12 -16.13
C SER A 2 -30.80 38.80 -15.69
N THR A 3 -30.11 37.78 -15.19
CA THR A 3 -29.32 37.78 -13.94
C THR A 3 -28.30 36.63 -13.87
N ARG A 4 -27.30 36.82 -12.99
CA ARG A 4 -26.15 35.96 -12.64
C ARG A 4 -26.50 34.91 -11.57
N SER A 5 -25.75 33.80 -11.52
CA SER A 5 -25.40 33.08 -10.26
C SER A 5 -24.32 32.00 -10.54
N LEU A 6 -23.04 32.31 -10.28
CA LEU A 6 -22.19 31.80 -9.18
C LEU A 6 -21.29 30.63 -9.59
N GLY A 7 -20.08 30.98 -10.04
CA GLY A 7 -18.96 30.07 -10.22
C GLY A 7 -18.17 29.86 -8.91
N SER A 8 -17.75 28.63 -8.69
CA SER A 8 -16.77 28.24 -7.67
C SER A 8 -15.36 28.39 -8.25
N GLU A 9 -14.65 29.46 -7.88
CA GLU A 9 -13.27 29.68 -8.30
C GLU A 9 -12.27 29.08 -7.30
N GLY A 10 -11.25 28.46 -7.90
CA GLY A 10 -10.19 27.73 -7.24
C GLY A 10 -9.31 28.62 -6.37
N ARG A 11 -8.93 28.08 -5.21
CA ARG A 11 -7.85 28.61 -4.38
C ARG A 11 -6.51 28.36 -5.07
N CYS A 12 -6.11 29.31 -5.93
CA CYS A 12 -4.74 29.44 -6.39
C CYS A 12 -3.99 30.48 -5.55
N ASN A 13 -2.92 30.00 -4.91
CA ASN A 13 -1.86 30.73 -4.23
C ASN A 13 -1.54 32.09 -4.88
N THR A 14 -1.81 33.17 -4.16
CA THR A 14 -1.37 34.53 -4.53
C THR A 14 -0.32 35.01 -3.52
N PHE A 15 0.90 34.49 -3.64
CA PHE A 15 2.11 35.23 -3.25
C PHE A 15 2.45 36.21 -4.40
N ILE A 16 1.62 37.24 -4.59
CA ILE A 16 1.95 38.36 -5.46
C ILE A 16 2.26 39.56 -4.58
N ARG A 17 3.54 39.95 -4.62
CA ARG A 17 4.11 41.17 -4.05
C ARG A 17 3.28 42.38 -4.51
N LYS A 18 2.41 42.88 -3.65
CA LYS A 18 1.84 44.23 -3.82
C LYS A 18 2.84 45.23 -3.22
N ARG A 19 3.77 45.70 -4.05
CA ARG A 19 4.57 46.90 -3.81
C ARG A 19 3.61 48.08 -3.96
N LEU A 20 2.91 48.43 -2.90
CA LEU A 20 2.17 49.69 -2.84
C LEU A 20 3.19 50.78 -2.48
N LEU A 21 3.43 51.69 -3.42
CA LEU A 21 3.93 53.02 -3.15
C LEU A 21 2.91 53.68 -2.20
N MET A 22 3.25 53.76 -0.91
CA MET A 22 2.55 54.64 0.03
C MET A 22 3.50 55.77 0.39
N ALA A 23 3.00 56.98 0.16
CA ALA A 23 3.58 58.21 0.63
C ALA A 23 3.88 58.13 2.14
N SER A 24 5.06 58.62 2.50
CA SER A 24 5.53 58.76 3.87
C SER A 24 4.72 59.83 4.60
N SER A 25 3.64 59.41 5.27
CA SER A 25 3.08 60.16 6.40
C SER A 25 3.49 59.42 7.68
N PRO A 26 4.14 60.09 8.65
CA PRO A 26 4.75 59.42 9.79
C PRO A 26 3.64 58.92 10.73
N GLY A 27 3.53 57.61 10.89
CA GLY A 27 2.86 57.05 12.05
C GLY A 27 3.61 57.44 13.34
N PRO A 28 3.06 57.15 14.54
CA PRO A 28 3.64 57.54 15.84
C PRO A 28 5.00 56.89 16.17
N PHE A 29 5.56 56.10 15.24
CA PHE A 29 6.82 55.40 15.40
C PHE A 29 7.72 55.64 14.19
N HIS A 30 8.99 56.01 14.43
CA HIS A 30 9.98 56.16 13.38
C HIS A 30 10.84 54.90 13.20
N SER A 31 11.56 54.84 12.07
CA SER A 31 12.55 53.79 11.80
C SER A 31 13.76 53.95 12.71
N LEU A 32 14.44 52.83 13.03
CA LEU A 32 15.63 52.83 13.87
C LEU A 32 16.80 53.59 13.20
N THR A 33 17.17 54.71 13.82
CA THR A 33 18.45 55.39 13.56
C THR A 33 19.60 54.64 14.24
N ASP A 34 20.84 55.00 13.93
CA ASP A 34 22.00 54.37 14.58
C ASP A 34 22.08 54.69 16.08
N ALA A 35 21.63 55.87 16.50
CA ALA A 35 21.49 56.22 17.90
C ALA A 35 20.44 55.33 18.61
N ASP A 36 19.30 55.06 17.96
CA ASP A 36 18.27 54.17 18.50
C ASP A 36 18.77 52.73 18.62
N LYS A 37 19.62 52.27 17.69
CA LYS A 37 20.21 50.92 17.73
C LYS A 37 21.08 50.76 18.98
N HIS A 38 21.98 51.70 19.23
CA HIS A 38 22.82 51.68 20.43
C HIS A 38 21.98 51.70 21.71
N ARG A 39 21.03 52.63 21.82
CA ARG A 39 20.19 52.74 23.00
C ARG A 39 19.27 51.54 23.21
N LEU A 40 18.80 50.92 22.12
CA LEU A 40 18.05 49.67 22.18
C LEU A 40 18.93 48.51 22.65
N THR A 41 20.20 48.42 22.24
CA THR A 41 21.12 47.40 22.76
C THR A 41 21.32 47.54 24.26
N GLU A 42 21.55 48.75 24.76
CA GLU A 42 21.73 49.03 26.19
C GLU A 42 20.49 48.66 27.01
N LEU A 43 19.30 49.01 26.53
CA LEU A 43 18.05 48.69 27.24
C LEU A 43 17.82 47.18 27.33
N ILE A 44 18.15 46.43 26.26
CA ILE A 44 17.99 44.97 26.24
C ILE A 44 19.05 44.29 27.10
N THR A 45 20.31 44.74 27.07
CA THR A 45 21.38 44.18 27.93
C THR A 45 21.13 44.48 29.41
N ALA A 46 20.49 45.62 29.71
CA ALA A 46 19.99 45.94 31.06
C ALA A 46 18.77 45.09 31.50
N GLY A 47 18.23 44.22 30.62
CA GLY A 47 17.15 43.29 30.95
C GLY A 47 15.74 43.77 30.57
N SER A 48 15.60 44.88 29.83
CA SER A 48 14.29 45.33 29.35
C SER A 48 13.78 44.45 28.22
N SER A 49 12.45 44.23 28.18
CA SER A 49 11.82 43.59 27.02
C SER A 49 11.90 44.49 25.78
N VAL A 50 12.02 43.89 24.59
CA VAL A 50 12.05 44.64 23.31
C VAL A 50 10.80 45.50 23.13
N HIS A 51 9.66 45.06 23.65
CA HIS A 51 8.42 45.83 23.59
C HIS A 51 8.46 47.08 24.47
N ALA A 52 9.01 46.97 25.69
CA ALA A 52 9.22 48.11 26.57
C ALA A 52 10.25 49.09 25.99
N ALA A 53 11.38 48.57 25.47
CA ALA A 53 12.41 49.39 24.83
C ALA A 53 11.89 50.13 23.58
N ALA A 54 11.09 49.47 22.74
CA ALA A 54 10.49 50.09 21.56
C ALA A 54 9.51 51.23 21.94
N ARG A 55 8.76 51.09 23.04
CA ARG A 55 7.92 52.18 23.57
C ARG A 55 8.73 53.34 24.10
N LEU A 56 9.81 53.08 24.84
CA LEU A 56 10.67 54.14 25.38
C LEU A 56 11.38 54.94 24.28
N LEU A 57 11.75 54.28 23.19
CA LEU A 57 12.42 54.90 22.04
C LEU A 57 11.44 55.50 21.02
N ASN A 58 10.12 55.35 21.21
CA ASN A 58 9.10 55.68 20.21
C ASN A 58 9.45 55.15 18.80
N ALA A 59 10.04 53.95 18.76
CA ALA A 59 10.51 53.30 17.54
C ALA A 59 9.56 52.16 17.14
N ASN A 60 9.57 51.81 15.86
CA ASN A 60 8.71 50.73 15.37
C ASN A 60 9.13 49.37 15.99
N TYR A 61 8.23 48.77 16.77
CA TYR A 61 8.46 47.49 17.45
C TYR A 61 8.98 46.38 16.53
N ARG A 62 8.47 46.28 15.29
CA ARG A 62 8.90 45.23 14.36
C ARG A 62 10.34 45.41 13.90
N HIS A 63 10.78 46.66 13.74
CA HIS A 63 12.17 46.97 13.39
C HIS A 63 13.09 46.70 14.60
N CYS A 64 12.67 47.08 15.80
CA CYS A 64 13.34 46.77 17.07
C CYS A 64 13.52 45.25 17.23
N LEU A 65 12.46 44.47 17.00
CA LEU A 65 12.45 43.02 17.11
C LEU A 65 13.36 42.36 16.07
N ASN A 66 13.31 42.79 14.82
CA ASN A 66 14.17 42.29 13.75
C ASN A 66 15.65 42.58 14.05
N TYR A 67 15.98 43.81 14.44
CA TYR A 67 17.34 44.19 14.83
C TYR A 67 17.83 43.36 16.02
N SER A 68 16.98 43.14 17.03
CA SER A 68 17.31 42.33 18.21
C SER A 68 17.57 40.87 17.85
N HIS A 69 16.79 40.29 16.93
CA HIS A 69 17.05 38.94 16.42
C HIS A 69 18.32 38.86 15.58
N HIS A 70 18.56 39.82 14.68
CA HIS A 70 19.76 39.85 13.83
C HIS A 70 21.05 39.99 14.63
N ASN A 71 21.04 40.79 15.70
CA ASN A 71 22.20 40.98 16.57
C ASN A 71 22.20 40.04 17.79
N THR A 72 21.34 39.01 17.78
CA THR A 72 21.27 37.98 18.84
C THR A 72 21.08 38.53 20.27
N LEU A 73 20.51 39.74 20.41
CA LEU A 73 20.24 40.40 21.70
C LEU A 73 19.14 39.70 22.49
N ILE A 74 18.27 38.98 21.79
CA ILE A 74 17.21 38.18 22.37
C ILE A 74 17.34 36.75 21.92
N THR A 75 17.22 35.82 22.86
CA THR A 75 17.00 34.43 22.52
C THR A 75 15.51 34.25 22.24
N PRO A 76 15.11 33.69 21.08
CA PRO A 76 13.72 33.38 20.81
C PRO A 76 13.22 32.38 21.86
N ARG A 77 12.46 32.87 22.84
CA ARG A 77 11.86 32.03 23.87
C ARG A 77 10.73 31.25 23.23
N ARG A 78 10.98 29.98 22.89
CA ARG A 78 9.91 29.05 22.54
C ARG A 78 9.08 28.84 23.78
N GLN A 79 7.89 29.43 23.84
CA GLN A 79 6.92 29.07 24.86
C GLN A 79 6.62 27.58 24.69
N SER A 80 7.04 26.77 25.67
CA SER A 80 6.59 25.40 25.77
C SER A 80 5.10 25.46 26.09
N THR A 81 4.26 25.22 25.08
CA THR A 81 2.81 25.06 25.29
C THR A 81 2.50 23.78 26.10
N VAL A 82 3.50 22.97 26.38
CA VAL A 82 3.38 21.66 27.02
C VAL A 82 3.66 21.77 28.50
N VAL A 83 2.74 21.24 29.31
CA VAL A 83 2.93 21.09 30.75
C VAL A 83 4.11 20.16 31.01
N PRO A 84 5.10 20.53 31.84
CA PRO A 84 6.29 19.70 32.09
C PRO A 84 5.96 18.27 32.55
N GLN A 85 4.90 18.10 33.34
CA GLN A 85 4.40 16.80 33.79
C GLN A 85 3.91 15.92 32.64
N GLN A 86 3.13 16.46 31.71
CA GLN A 86 2.65 15.74 30.51
C GLN A 86 3.84 15.31 29.64
N ARG A 87 4.84 16.19 29.48
CA ARG A 87 6.07 15.86 28.74
C ARG A 87 6.82 14.69 29.39
N ALA A 88 7.00 14.72 30.72
CA ALA A 88 7.71 13.65 31.43
C ALA A 88 6.97 12.31 31.30
N ALA A 89 5.66 12.29 31.52
CA ALA A 89 4.82 11.09 31.38
C ALA A 89 4.83 10.51 29.95
N PHE A 90 4.86 11.38 28.94
CA PHE A 90 4.93 10.95 27.54
C PHE A 90 6.28 10.28 27.22
N LEU A 91 7.38 10.85 27.71
CA LEU A 91 8.72 10.31 27.48
C LEU A 91 8.93 8.96 28.18
N THR A 92 8.37 8.76 29.38
CA THR A 92 8.42 7.46 30.05
C THR A 92 7.61 6.41 29.29
N GLN A 93 6.42 6.75 28.78
CA GLN A 93 5.59 5.82 28.02
C GLN A 93 6.21 5.37 26.69
N ILE A 94 6.89 6.26 25.96
CA ILE A 94 7.52 5.90 24.67
C ILE A 94 8.70 4.96 24.84
N ASN A 95 9.39 5.00 25.98
CA ASN A 95 10.48 4.07 26.24
C ASN A 95 10.00 2.64 26.50
N ASN A 96 8.70 2.42 26.71
CA ASN A 96 8.13 1.09 26.86
C ASN A 96 7.93 0.47 25.46
N GLU A 97 8.48 -0.73 25.24
CA GLU A 97 8.60 -1.40 23.93
C GLU A 97 7.27 -1.56 23.15
N ASN A 98 6.13 -1.57 23.85
CA ASN A 98 4.81 -1.84 23.25
C ASN A 98 3.93 -0.60 23.05
N THR A 99 4.43 0.62 23.32
CA THR A 99 3.60 1.82 23.26
C THR A 99 3.84 2.60 21.98
N SER A 100 2.80 2.70 21.13
CA SER A 100 2.88 3.59 19.95
C SER A 100 2.88 5.07 20.37
N ILE A 101 3.61 5.92 19.63
CA ILE A 101 3.65 7.38 19.86
C ILE A 101 2.24 7.99 19.87
N ARG A 102 1.34 7.49 19.01
CA ARG A 102 -0.05 7.94 18.98
C ARG A 102 -0.80 7.58 20.26
N ARG A 103 -0.62 6.36 20.77
CA ARG A 103 -1.25 5.91 22.01
C ARG A 103 -0.75 6.74 23.19
N ALA A 104 0.57 6.90 23.32
CA ALA A 104 1.17 7.74 24.36
C ALA A 104 0.69 9.19 24.28
N ALA A 105 0.51 9.74 23.08
CA ALA A 105 -0.01 11.10 22.90
C ALA A 105 -1.45 11.24 23.40
N ILE A 106 -2.32 10.25 23.14
CA ILE A 106 -3.70 10.24 23.62
C ILE A 106 -3.72 10.13 25.15
N ASP A 107 -2.95 9.19 25.71
CA ASP A 107 -2.93 8.91 27.15
C ASP A 107 -2.35 10.08 27.98
N THR A 108 -1.56 10.96 27.35
CA THR A 108 -0.96 12.16 27.98
C THR A 108 -1.60 13.48 27.56
N GLU A 109 -2.69 13.42 26.79
CA GLU A 109 -3.43 14.57 26.27
C GLU A 109 -2.57 15.54 25.44
N LEU A 110 -1.51 15.04 24.80
CA LEU A 110 -0.67 15.80 23.91
C LEU A 110 -1.23 15.77 22.48
N SER A 111 -1.18 16.93 21.81
CA SER A 111 -1.43 16.93 20.37
C SER A 111 -0.39 16.06 19.64
N LEU A 112 -0.84 15.30 18.64
CA LEU A 112 0.01 14.41 17.83
C LEU A 112 1.23 15.14 17.25
N SER A 113 1.07 16.41 16.83
CA SER A 113 2.16 17.21 16.28
C SER A 113 3.23 17.56 17.32
N VAL A 114 2.85 17.74 18.59
CA VAL A 114 3.79 17.94 19.70
C VAL A 114 4.46 16.61 20.05
N ALA A 115 3.70 15.53 20.17
CA ALA A 115 4.20 14.20 20.47
C ALA A 115 5.30 13.74 19.48
N TYR A 116 5.03 13.81 18.17
CA TYR A 116 6.03 13.47 17.14
C TYR A 116 7.22 14.42 17.09
N ARG A 117 7.09 15.64 17.61
CA ARG A 117 8.22 16.57 17.74
C ARG A 117 9.10 16.15 18.91
N LEU A 118 8.51 15.92 20.08
CA LEU A 118 9.22 15.44 21.26
C LEU A 118 9.93 14.11 20.99
N ALA A 119 9.26 13.16 20.34
CA ALA A 119 9.87 11.89 19.97
C ALA A 119 11.04 12.04 18.96
N ARG A 120 11.03 13.07 18.10
CA ARG A 120 12.16 13.38 17.21
C ARG A 120 13.31 14.01 17.98
N ASP A 121 13.00 14.95 18.86
CA ASP A 121 14.00 15.65 19.68
C ASP A 121 14.75 14.68 20.60
N THR A 122 14.09 13.60 21.04
CA THR A 122 14.71 12.52 21.84
C THR A 122 15.28 11.37 21.02
N GLY A 123 15.24 11.43 19.69
CA GLY A 123 15.75 10.37 18.81
C GLY A 123 14.88 9.10 18.75
N GLN A 124 13.78 9.02 19.50
CA GLN A 124 12.85 7.87 19.50
C GLN A 124 12.03 7.74 18.22
N HIS A 125 11.94 8.81 17.42
CA HIS A 125 11.28 8.78 16.13
C HIS A 125 12.15 9.42 15.06
N THR A 126 12.54 8.66 14.05
CA THR A 126 13.20 9.19 12.87
C THR A 126 12.20 9.38 11.74
N ARG A 127 12.13 10.61 11.22
CA ARG A 127 11.31 10.90 10.04
C ARG A 127 11.93 10.21 8.82
N ARG A 128 11.28 9.16 8.33
CA ARG A 128 11.69 8.52 7.07
C ARG A 128 11.45 9.44 5.88
N SER A 129 12.41 9.47 4.94
CA SER A 129 12.25 10.20 3.69
C SER A 129 11.11 9.61 2.86
N ARG A 130 10.52 10.39 1.95
CA ARG A 130 9.45 9.89 1.07
C ARG A 130 9.93 8.76 0.17
N TYR A 131 11.20 8.80 -0.23
CA TYR A 131 11.83 7.71 -0.97
C TYR A 131 11.91 6.44 -0.11
N GLN A 132 12.44 6.55 1.12
CA GLN A 132 12.57 5.40 2.03
C GLN A 132 11.22 4.75 2.33
N GLN A 133 10.17 5.54 2.58
CA GLN A 133 8.81 5.02 2.77
C GLN A 133 8.32 4.18 1.59
N ARG A 134 8.66 4.57 0.35
CA ARG A 134 8.30 3.80 -0.85
C ARG A 134 9.13 2.52 -1.01
N VAL A 135 10.40 2.56 -0.60
CA VAL A 135 11.26 1.37 -0.55
C VAL A 135 10.70 0.38 0.47
N ASP A 136 10.41 0.83 1.69
CA ASP A 136 9.82 0.00 2.75
C ASP A 136 8.48 -0.62 2.30
N SER A 137 7.63 0.17 1.62
CA SER A 137 6.37 -0.34 1.05
C SER A 137 6.58 -1.42 -0.02
N THR A 138 7.64 -1.28 -0.84
CA THR A 138 7.99 -2.28 -1.85
C THR A 138 8.49 -3.56 -1.18
N ASN A 139 9.28 -3.45 -0.11
CA ASN A 139 9.78 -4.59 0.65
C ASN A 139 8.65 -5.37 1.33
N LEU A 140 7.75 -4.67 2.01
CA LEU A 140 6.58 -5.27 2.66
C LEU A 140 5.71 -6.05 1.66
N ARG A 141 5.47 -5.47 0.49
CA ARG A 141 4.75 -6.15 -0.60
C ARG A 141 5.48 -7.38 -1.09
N LEU A 142 6.80 -7.29 -1.26
CA LEU A 142 7.61 -8.42 -1.72
C LEU A 142 7.58 -9.59 -0.72
N GLU A 143 7.67 -9.31 0.58
CA GLU A 143 7.54 -10.33 1.63
C GLU A 143 6.20 -11.05 1.57
N TYR A 144 5.11 -10.28 1.50
CA TYR A 144 3.76 -10.82 1.32
C TYR A 144 3.65 -11.69 0.06
N LEU A 145 4.13 -11.21 -1.10
CA LEU A 145 4.04 -11.95 -2.36
C LEU A 145 4.86 -13.24 -2.34
N ARG A 146 6.00 -13.27 -1.64
CA ARG A 146 6.80 -14.49 -1.46
C ARG A 146 6.02 -15.54 -0.67
N LEU A 147 5.34 -15.14 0.41
CA LEU A 147 4.48 -16.04 1.17
C LEU A 147 3.32 -16.58 0.31
N ARG A 148 2.69 -15.71 -0.50
CA ARG A 148 1.66 -16.13 -1.46
C ARG A 148 2.20 -17.14 -2.47
N LEU A 149 3.39 -16.90 -3.02
CA LEU A 149 4.05 -17.82 -3.96
C LEU A 149 4.49 -19.14 -3.32
N ALA A 150 4.68 -19.17 -2.00
CA ALA A 150 4.88 -20.37 -1.18
C ALA A 150 3.56 -21.08 -0.80
N CYS A 151 2.45 -20.73 -1.47
CA CYS A 151 1.13 -21.32 -1.31
C CYS A 151 0.41 -21.01 0.02
N LEU A 152 0.84 -20.00 0.79
CA LEU A 152 0.03 -19.53 1.92
C LEU A 152 -1.24 -18.86 1.42
N SER A 153 -2.34 -19.02 2.18
CA SER A 153 -3.59 -18.33 1.88
C SER A 153 -3.42 -16.81 1.99
N GLN A 154 -4.29 -16.03 1.32
CA GLN A 154 -4.30 -14.57 1.45
C GLN A 154 -4.40 -14.13 2.93
N ARG A 155 -5.19 -14.85 3.73
CA ARG A 155 -5.39 -14.55 5.15
C ARG A 155 -4.12 -14.80 5.95
N ASP A 156 -3.50 -15.97 5.79
CA ASP A 156 -2.33 -16.34 6.60
C ASP A 156 -1.11 -15.52 6.22
N ALA A 157 -0.92 -15.25 4.92
CA ALA A 157 0.14 -14.36 4.44
C ALA A 157 -0.06 -12.92 4.94
N ALA A 158 -1.31 -12.45 5.03
CA ALA A 158 -1.61 -11.14 5.57
C ALA A 158 -1.32 -11.05 7.07
N THR A 159 -1.69 -12.08 7.84
CA THR A 159 -1.39 -12.17 9.28
C THR A 159 0.12 -12.24 9.54
N ALA A 160 0.86 -13.01 8.74
CA ALA A 160 2.31 -13.14 8.88
C ALA A 160 3.08 -11.82 8.63
N VAL A 161 2.53 -10.92 7.80
CA VAL A 161 3.14 -9.62 7.45
C VAL A 161 2.46 -8.46 8.19
N ASP A 162 1.55 -8.76 9.12
CA ASP A 162 0.76 -7.78 9.88
C ASP A 162 0.04 -6.73 9.01
N ILE A 163 -0.68 -7.21 7.98
CA ILE A 163 -1.49 -6.36 7.10
C ILE A 163 -2.97 -6.75 7.13
N GLY A 164 -3.85 -5.75 6.98
CA GLY A 164 -5.28 -5.98 6.89
C GLY A 164 -5.71 -6.69 5.59
N ARG A 165 -6.81 -7.44 5.64
CA ARG A 165 -7.38 -8.18 4.49
C ARG A 165 -7.54 -7.33 3.22
N ARG A 166 -7.99 -6.08 3.36
CA ARG A 166 -8.19 -5.18 2.21
C ARG A 166 -6.87 -4.73 1.57
N THR A 167 -5.83 -4.55 2.38
CA THR A 167 -4.48 -4.25 1.91
C THR A 167 -3.88 -5.46 1.18
N ALA A 168 -4.09 -6.67 1.70
CA ALA A 168 -3.67 -7.91 1.05
C ALA A 168 -4.33 -8.09 -0.32
N TYR A 169 -5.64 -7.79 -0.43
CA TYR A 169 -6.34 -7.75 -1.72
C TYR A 169 -5.67 -6.77 -2.70
N ASP A 170 -5.39 -5.54 -2.26
CA ASP A 170 -4.71 -4.56 -3.12
C ASP A 170 -3.30 -5.04 -3.51
N PHE A 171 -2.59 -5.78 -2.65
CA PHE A 171 -1.26 -6.33 -2.96
C PHE A 171 -1.34 -7.44 -4.02
N ASP A 172 -2.27 -8.39 -3.89
CA ASP A 172 -2.49 -9.45 -4.89
C ASP A 172 -2.81 -8.87 -6.29
N HIS A 173 -3.46 -7.70 -6.34
CA HIS A 173 -3.81 -7.02 -7.59
C HIS A 173 -2.76 -5.99 -8.05
N GLY A 174 -1.66 -5.81 -7.32
CA GLY A 174 -0.64 -4.81 -7.62
C GLY A 174 -1.16 -3.36 -7.55
N LEU A 175 -2.17 -3.11 -6.71
CA LEU A 175 -2.82 -1.83 -6.51
C LEU A 175 -2.30 -1.13 -5.25
N SER A 176 -2.42 0.19 -5.22
CA SER A 176 -2.17 1.03 -4.06
C SER A 176 -3.32 2.03 -3.90
N HIS A 177 -3.77 2.19 -2.66
CA HIS A 177 -4.74 3.21 -2.30
C HIS A 177 -4.00 4.49 -1.91
N THR A 178 -3.78 5.36 -2.90
CA THR A 178 -3.18 6.68 -2.68
C THR A 178 -4.22 7.73 -3.04
N GLY A 179 -4.96 8.23 -2.05
CA GLY A 179 -6.06 9.17 -2.26
C GLY A 179 -7.39 8.46 -2.57
N SER A 180 -8.25 9.06 -3.38
CA SER A 180 -9.61 8.56 -3.64
C SER A 180 -9.68 7.34 -4.56
N THR A 181 -8.70 7.14 -5.45
CA THR A 181 -8.73 6.08 -6.48
C THR A 181 -7.64 5.03 -6.28
N ARG A 182 -7.95 3.77 -6.59
CA ARG A 182 -6.94 2.71 -6.65
C ARG A 182 -6.12 2.88 -7.92
N ARG A 183 -4.80 2.88 -7.77
CA ARG A 183 -3.85 2.99 -8.89
C ARG A 183 -2.86 1.84 -8.84
N ARG A 184 -2.26 1.53 -9.98
CA ARG A 184 -1.14 0.57 -10.04
C ARG A 184 -0.02 1.05 -9.11
N PHE A 185 0.50 0.14 -8.30
CA PHE A 185 1.64 0.42 -7.45
C PHE A 185 2.91 0.51 -8.29
N ILE A 186 3.69 1.56 -8.08
CA ILE A 186 4.99 1.76 -8.73
C ILE A 186 6.06 1.39 -7.70
N PRO A 187 6.76 0.25 -7.86
CA PRO A 187 7.77 -0.19 -6.92
C PRO A 187 9.03 0.69 -7.03
N ASN A 188 9.66 0.94 -5.89
CA ASN A 188 10.89 1.74 -5.80
C ASN A 188 11.97 0.97 -5.04
N GLY A 189 13.23 1.29 -5.33
CA GLY A 189 14.38 0.73 -4.63
C GLY A 189 14.89 -0.60 -5.21
N PRO A 190 15.84 -1.26 -4.53
CA PRO A 190 16.59 -2.40 -5.06
C PRO A 190 15.70 -3.62 -5.33
N HIS A 191 14.61 -3.76 -4.57
CA HIS A 191 13.69 -4.88 -4.68
C HIS A 191 12.59 -4.71 -5.73
N ALA A 192 12.59 -3.62 -6.51
CA ALA A 192 11.56 -3.35 -7.50
C ALA A 192 11.47 -4.44 -8.59
N LYS A 193 12.63 -4.92 -9.08
CA LYS A 193 12.67 -6.01 -10.08
C LYS A 193 12.10 -7.31 -9.50
N ALA A 194 12.49 -7.67 -8.28
CA ALA A 194 12.00 -8.88 -7.60
C ALA A 194 10.49 -8.81 -7.36
N TYR A 195 9.96 -7.65 -6.97
CA TYR A 195 8.52 -7.42 -6.85
C TYR A 195 7.79 -7.68 -8.18
N ASN A 196 8.26 -7.10 -9.29
CA ASN A 196 7.64 -7.30 -10.60
C ASN A 196 7.66 -8.77 -11.01
N THR A 197 8.77 -9.48 -10.80
CA THR A 197 8.86 -10.92 -11.05
C THR A 197 7.87 -11.71 -10.19
N CYS A 198 7.72 -11.36 -8.92
CA CYS A 198 6.76 -12.02 -8.03
C CYS A 198 5.32 -11.76 -8.48
N MET A 199 4.97 -10.54 -8.88
CA MET A 199 3.64 -10.21 -9.41
C MET A 199 3.32 -10.99 -10.69
N THR A 200 4.26 -11.06 -11.64
CA THR A 200 4.07 -11.83 -12.88
C THR A 200 3.93 -13.32 -12.59
N THR A 201 4.78 -13.86 -11.71
CA THR A 201 4.72 -15.27 -11.30
C THR A 201 3.43 -15.57 -10.56
N LEU A 202 2.96 -14.66 -9.70
CA LEU A 202 1.72 -14.82 -8.96
C LEU A 202 0.53 -14.83 -9.92
N ALA A 203 0.48 -13.91 -10.89
CA ALA A 203 -0.56 -13.92 -11.91
C ALA A 203 -0.54 -15.18 -12.81
N ALA A 204 0.61 -15.82 -12.97
CA ALA A 204 0.74 -17.06 -13.74
C ALA A 204 0.46 -18.35 -12.93
N ARG A 205 0.73 -18.34 -11.61
CA ARG A 205 0.56 -19.50 -10.71
C ARG A 205 -0.75 -19.50 -9.97
N HIS A 206 -1.11 -18.34 -9.42
CA HIS A 206 -2.40 -18.11 -8.80
C HIS A 206 -3.30 -17.58 -9.90
N ASP A 207 -4.09 -18.48 -10.50
CA ASP A 207 -5.44 -18.09 -10.90
C ASP A 207 -6.09 -17.49 -9.66
N VAL A 208 -6.04 -16.15 -9.54
CA VAL A 208 -7.06 -15.43 -8.79
C VAL A 208 -8.36 -15.97 -9.36
N ILE A 209 -9.08 -16.77 -8.58
CA ILE A 209 -10.32 -17.44 -8.98
C ILE A 209 -11.35 -16.36 -9.33
N GLU A 210 -11.27 -15.88 -10.56
CA GLU A 210 -12.36 -15.45 -11.41
C GLU A 210 -12.10 -16.17 -12.73
N GLU A 211 -13.00 -17.09 -13.10
CA GLU A 211 -12.97 -17.78 -14.38
C GLU A 211 -12.90 -16.74 -15.51
N GLY A 212 -11.85 -16.76 -16.34
CA GLY A 212 -11.86 -16.05 -17.62
C GLY A 212 -10.89 -14.88 -17.84
N ARG A 213 -9.81 -14.71 -17.05
CA ARG A 213 -8.83 -13.62 -17.30
C ARG A 213 -7.48 -14.01 -17.91
N LEU A 214 -7.13 -15.29 -17.96
CA LEU A 214 -6.02 -15.71 -18.81
C LEU A 214 -6.57 -15.86 -20.24
N PRO A 215 -5.96 -15.22 -21.27
CA PRO A 215 -6.15 -15.74 -22.60
C PRO A 215 -5.77 -17.22 -22.55
N ALA A 216 -6.66 -18.09 -23.02
CA ALA A 216 -6.35 -19.50 -23.15
C ALA A 216 -4.95 -19.61 -23.77
N PRO A 217 -4.04 -20.45 -23.23
CA PRO A 217 -2.70 -20.56 -23.77
C PRO A 217 -2.83 -20.72 -25.28
N ALA A 218 -2.26 -19.79 -26.04
CA ALA A 218 -2.39 -19.80 -27.49
C ALA A 218 -1.72 -21.09 -27.98
N LEU A 219 -2.55 -22.10 -28.21
CA LEU A 219 -2.10 -23.35 -28.78
C LEU A 219 -1.53 -22.99 -30.15
N PRO A 220 -0.35 -23.51 -30.51
CA PRO A 220 0.19 -23.27 -31.85
C PRO A 220 -0.90 -23.64 -32.86
N THR A 221 -1.23 -22.72 -33.77
CA THR A 221 -2.41 -22.67 -34.65
C THR A 221 -2.67 -23.94 -35.48
N ARG A 222 -1.73 -24.89 -35.48
CA ARG A 222 -1.74 -26.13 -36.25
C ARG A 222 -1.98 -27.40 -35.45
N ILE A 223 -1.93 -27.35 -34.11
CA ILE A 223 -2.08 -28.53 -33.26
C ILE A 223 -3.33 -28.36 -32.43
N ASP A 224 -4.41 -29.00 -32.87
CA ASP A 224 -5.57 -29.23 -32.02
C ASP A 224 -5.20 -30.30 -30.97
N PRO A 225 -5.05 -29.95 -29.68
CA PRO A 225 -4.68 -30.90 -28.63
C PRO A 225 -5.78 -31.93 -28.36
N TYR A 226 -6.99 -31.70 -28.86
CA TYR A 226 -8.13 -32.61 -28.73
C TYR A 226 -8.24 -33.57 -29.92
N LYS A 227 -7.51 -33.31 -31.01
CA LYS A 227 -7.53 -34.19 -32.18
C LYS A 227 -6.82 -35.52 -31.85
N PRO A 228 -7.47 -36.67 -32.11
CA PRO A 228 -6.84 -37.97 -31.91
C PRO A 228 -5.62 -38.11 -32.83
N ILE A 229 -4.44 -38.31 -32.25
CA ILE A 229 -3.18 -38.47 -32.99
C ILE A 229 -3.18 -39.79 -33.76
N ASN A 230 -3.54 -40.89 -33.10
CA ASN A 230 -3.65 -42.23 -33.67
C ASN A 230 -4.39 -43.12 -32.66
N ARG A 231 -5.10 -44.15 -33.13
CA ARG A 231 -5.77 -45.18 -32.30
C ARG A 231 -4.83 -45.85 -31.27
N ARG A 232 -3.52 -45.85 -31.52
CA ARG A 232 -2.49 -46.35 -30.59
C ARG A 232 -2.37 -45.51 -29.30
N TYR A 233 -2.73 -44.24 -29.33
CA TYR A 233 -2.60 -43.32 -28.20
C TYR A 233 -3.98 -42.98 -27.63
N LEU A 234 -4.09 -42.97 -26.30
CA LEU A 234 -5.32 -42.56 -25.61
C LEU A 234 -5.58 -41.07 -25.86
N ASN A 235 -6.73 -40.77 -26.47
CA ASN A 235 -7.23 -39.40 -26.58
C ASN A 235 -7.84 -38.94 -25.25
N ILE A 236 -8.42 -37.74 -25.21
CA ILE A 236 -9.03 -37.24 -23.98
C ILE A 236 -10.30 -37.98 -23.59
N GLU A 237 -11.18 -38.27 -24.54
CA GLU A 237 -12.44 -38.99 -24.30
C GLU A 237 -12.16 -40.38 -23.73
N ASP A 238 -11.16 -41.07 -24.28
CA ASP A 238 -10.70 -42.37 -23.80
C ASP A 238 -10.27 -42.29 -22.33
N ARG A 239 -9.54 -41.23 -21.96
CA ARG A 239 -9.06 -41.03 -20.57
C ARG A 239 -10.19 -40.71 -19.61
N ILE A 240 -11.20 -39.96 -20.05
CA ILE A 240 -12.41 -39.68 -19.26
C ILE A 240 -13.17 -40.99 -19.03
N GLN A 241 -13.39 -41.76 -20.10
CA GLN A 241 -14.10 -43.02 -20.03
C GLN A 241 -13.38 -44.07 -19.16
N ILE A 242 -12.04 -44.15 -19.24
CA ILE A 242 -11.23 -44.97 -18.34
C ILE A 242 -11.42 -44.56 -16.88
N ALA A 243 -11.44 -43.26 -16.60
CA ALA A 243 -11.61 -42.74 -15.25
C ALA A 243 -13.02 -43.02 -14.70
N ASP A 244 -14.05 -42.89 -15.52
CA ASP A 244 -15.44 -43.12 -15.12
C ASP A 244 -15.70 -44.62 -14.87
N LEU A 245 -15.26 -45.50 -15.78
CA LEU A 245 -15.36 -46.96 -15.56
C LEU A 245 -14.57 -47.42 -14.33
N TYR A 246 -13.42 -46.79 -14.05
CA TYR A 246 -12.65 -47.12 -12.85
C TYR A 246 -13.34 -46.63 -11.56
N ARG A 247 -14.00 -45.46 -11.60
CA ARG A 247 -14.82 -44.94 -10.48
C ARG A 247 -16.05 -45.81 -10.21
N GLU A 248 -16.63 -46.37 -11.27
CA GLU A 248 -17.72 -47.35 -11.19
C GLU A 248 -17.26 -48.71 -10.61
N GLY A 249 -15.96 -48.87 -10.34
CA GLY A 249 -15.40 -50.06 -9.69
C GLY A 249 -14.97 -51.16 -10.65
N HIS A 250 -14.95 -50.90 -11.96
CA HIS A 250 -14.54 -51.90 -12.93
C HIS A 250 -13.03 -52.16 -12.89
N CYS A 251 -12.65 -53.43 -13.04
CA CYS A 251 -11.25 -53.82 -13.03
C CYS A 251 -10.53 -53.39 -14.34
N PRO A 252 -9.20 -53.13 -14.31
CA PRO A 252 -8.47 -52.68 -15.50
C PRO A 252 -8.54 -53.65 -16.70
N ALA A 253 -8.75 -54.94 -16.45
CA ALA A 253 -8.93 -55.94 -17.51
C ALA A 253 -10.29 -55.81 -18.22
N TYR A 254 -11.34 -55.45 -17.47
CA TYR A 254 -12.66 -55.16 -18.03
C TYR A 254 -12.62 -53.88 -18.87
N ILE A 255 -12.04 -52.81 -18.31
CA ILE A 255 -11.89 -51.52 -19.01
C ILE A 255 -11.13 -51.70 -20.34
N ALA A 256 -10.05 -52.50 -20.33
CA ALA A 256 -9.29 -52.81 -21.54
C ALA A 256 -10.13 -53.49 -22.63
N ARG A 257 -11.02 -54.43 -22.26
CA ARG A 257 -11.92 -55.12 -23.21
C ARG A 257 -12.95 -54.17 -23.79
N VAL A 258 -13.60 -53.36 -22.94
CA VAL A 258 -14.63 -52.39 -23.37
C VAL A 258 -14.04 -51.33 -24.29
N MET A 259 -12.84 -50.84 -23.98
CA MET A 259 -12.15 -49.81 -24.77
C MET A 259 -11.43 -50.38 -26.01
N GLY A 260 -11.32 -51.70 -26.17
CA GLY A 260 -10.51 -52.32 -27.22
C GLY A 260 -9.02 -51.96 -27.14
N GLN A 261 -8.50 -51.74 -25.93
CA GLN A 261 -7.14 -51.29 -25.65
C GLN A 261 -6.35 -52.34 -24.87
N SER A 262 -5.01 -52.27 -24.90
CA SER A 262 -4.20 -53.20 -24.12
C SER A 262 -4.34 -52.95 -22.61
N ARG A 263 -4.42 -54.01 -21.80
CA ARG A 263 -4.43 -53.93 -20.33
C ARG A 263 -3.26 -53.10 -19.79
N SER A 264 -2.09 -53.19 -20.45
CA SER A 264 -0.89 -52.46 -20.07
C SER A 264 -1.05 -50.94 -20.26
N THR A 265 -1.80 -50.51 -21.28
CA THR A 265 -2.10 -49.09 -21.56
C THR A 265 -2.97 -48.52 -20.45
N ILE A 266 -4.08 -49.20 -20.14
CA ILE A 266 -5.02 -48.81 -19.09
C ILE A 266 -4.33 -48.75 -17.72
N THR A 267 -3.55 -49.78 -17.38
CA THR A 267 -2.86 -49.84 -16.07
C THR A 267 -1.82 -48.73 -15.93
N ARG A 268 -1.07 -48.40 -17.00
CA ARG A 268 -0.11 -47.29 -16.97
C ARG A 268 -0.81 -45.94 -16.83
N ASP A 269 -1.95 -45.75 -17.49
CA ASP A 269 -2.71 -44.51 -17.40
C ASP A 269 -3.30 -44.31 -16.00
N LEU A 270 -3.95 -45.35 -15.47
CA LEU A 270 -4.44 -45.36 -14.09
C LEU A 270 -3.31 -45.13 -13.09
N ARG A 271 -2.18 -45.83 -13.18
CA ARG A 271 -1.04 -45.57 -12.27
C ARG A 271 -0.55 -44.13 -12.34
N ARG A 272 -0.40 -43.58 -13.55
CA ARG A 272 0.10 -42.22 -13.75
C ARG A 272 -0.86 -41.17 -13.18
N ASN A 273 -2.17 -41.39 -13.34
CA ASN A 273 -3.19 -40.41 -12.96
C ASN A 273 -3.75 -40.62 -11.54
N LEU A 274 -3.60 -41.81 -10.95
CA LEU A 274 -3.96 -42.12 -9.55
C LEU A 274 -2.83 -41.77 -8.56
N LEU A 275 -1.54 -41.85 -8.92
CA LEU A 275 -0.44 -41.49 -8.02
C LEU A 275 -0.29 -39.97 -7.80
N SER A 276 -0.97 -39.13 -8.59
CA SER A 276 -1.12 -37.69 -8.32
C SER A 276 -2.19 -37.37 -7.27
N ALA A 277 -2.81 -38.39 -6.64
CA ALA A 277 -3.83 -38.25 -5.61
C ALA A 277 -3.36 -37.71 -4.25
N GLY A 278 -2.11 -37.21 -4.13
CA GLY A 278 -1.66 -36.43 -2.98
C GLY A 278 -2.23 -35.00 -2.94
N CYS A 279 -2.88 -34.54 -4.02
CA CYS A 279 -3.51 -33.23 -4.06
C CYS A 279 -4.68 -33.21 -5.07
N GLY A 280 -5.90 -33.43 -4.57
CA GLY A 280 -7.15 -33.03 -5.21
C GLY A 280 -7.50 -33.71 -6.53
N HIS A 281 -8.39 -34.72 -6.46
CA HIS A 281 -9.03 -35.42 -7.59
C HIS A 281 -9.98 -34.52 -8.42
N ASN A 282 -9.46 -33.44 -8.99
CA ASN A 282 -10.18 -32.55 -9.92
C ASN A 282 -9.45 -32.35 -11.26
N GLY A 283 -8.29 -32.99 -11.46
CA GLY A 283 -7.39 -32.70 -12.59
C GLY A 283 -7.92 -33.03 -13.99
N HIS A 284 -8.82 -34.00 -14.14
CA HIS A 284 -9.40 -34.31 -15.46
C HIS A 284 -10.69 -33.54 -15.76
N ARG A 285 -11.51 -33.25 -14.75
CA ARG A 285 -12.77 -32.48 -14.94
C ARG A 285 -12.54 -30.98 -15.08
N ARG A 286 -11.47 -30.44 -14.49
CA ARG A 286 -11.12 -29.00 -14.58
C ARG A 286 -10.35 -28.60 -15.83
N LYS A 287 -9.70 -29.53 -16.52
CA LYS A 287 -8.95 -29.20 -17.75
C LYS A 287 -9.79 -29.14 -19.02
N PHE A 288 -11.03 -29.66 -19.01
CA PHE A 288 -11.82 -29.84 -20.24
C PHE A 288 -13.28 -29.38 -20.13
N ARG A 289 -13.68 -28.76 -19.01
CA ARG A 289 -15.03 -28.20 -18.83
C ARG A 289 -15.01 -26.68 -18.94
N VAL A 290 -14.50 -26.18 -20.06
CA VAL A 290 -14.95 -24.90 -20.61
C VAL A 290 -15.75 -25.32 -21.84
N GLU A 291 -17.02 -24.94 -21.90
CA GLU A 291 -18.05 -25.34 -22.89
C GLU A 291 -18.82 -26.62 -22.57
N PHE A 292 -20.11 -26.63 -22.91
CA PHE A 292 -21.18 -27.57 -22.51
C PHE A 292 -21.81 -27.34 -21.12
N ALA A 293 -22.14 -26.07 -20.83
CA ALA A 293 -23.27 -25.74 -19.97
C ALA A 293 -24.37 -25.05 -20.79
N SER A 294 -24.83 -25.74 -21.83
CA SER A 294 -26.04 -25.38 -22.56
C SER A 294 -26.44 -26.55 -23.44
N THR A 295 -27.71 -26.92 -23.38
CA THR A 295 -28.39 -27.94 -24.20
C THR A 295 -28.26 -29.39 -23.71
N ILE A 296 -29.30 -29.86 -22.99
CA ILE A 296 -30.16 -31.02 -23.33
C ILE A 296 -31.01 -31.39 -22.08
N PRO A 297 -32.31 -31.73 -22.22
CA PRO A 297 -33.29 -31.65 -21.15
C PRO A 297 -33.35 -32.90 -20.28
N MET A 298 -33.92 -32.74 -19.08
CA MET A 298 -34.36 -33.83 -18.19
C MET A 298 -35.20 -34.85 -18.97
N ILE A 299 -34.67 -36.06 -19.17
CA ILE A 299 -35.49 -37.24 -19.44
C ILE A 299 -35.71 -37.95 -18.11
N ARG A 300 -36.98 -37.96 -17.70
CA ARG A 300 -37.50 -38.70 -16.56
C ARG A 300 -37.30 -40.19 -16.78
N ARG A 301 -36.87 -40.86 -15.72
CA ARG A 301 -36.96 -42.32 -15.56
C ARG A 301 -38.42 -42.75 -15.67
N CYS A 302 -38.69 -43.76 -16.50
CA CYS A 302 -39.81 -44.67 -16.28
C CYS A 302 -39.23 -45.99 -15.77
N ALA A 303 -40.06 -46.66 -14.96
CA ALA A 303 -39.83 -47.96 -14.33
C ALA A 303 -39.51 -49.08 -15.34
#